data_AF-A0A514ZB52-F1
#
_entry.id   AF-A0A514ZB52-F1
#
_cell.length_a   1.000
_cell.length_b   1.000
_cell.length_c   1.000
_cell.angle_alpha   90.00
_cell.angle_beta   90.00
_cell.angle_gamma   90.00
#
_symmetry.space_group_name_H-M   'P 1'
#
loop_
_entity.id
_entity.type
_entity.pdbx_description
1 polymer ?
#
loop_
_entity_poly.entity_id
_entity_poly.type
_entity_poly.pdbx_seq_one_letter_code
_entity_poly.pdbx_strand_id
1 'polypeptide(L)'
;MPILVEDTKYDDLNYCYSVLDALKALEENHTKRENLNQMIQKRTKYKANFGKLSSLLLIPLIMVFTILFSRMWSVPTILLIILLLIESLVYILGMIWWKKFGEAQVIALGQKEYRQELSRIDEKSMNLLNHPPLISLRIADKYLSIDSVTQLIGYLQKRHASFLEEAIYMMELDIKNTKYGKKSLVEDNIFQKEKKYITKKQEKS
;
A
#
# COMPACT_ATOMS: atom_id res chain seq x y z
N MET A 1 33.85 34.97 26.11
CA MET A 1 32.52 34.63 25.59
C MET A 1 32.63 33.45 24.63
N PRO A 2 32.77 32.21 25.12
CA PRO A 2 32.25 31.04 24.41
C PRO A 2 30.77 30.84 24.84
N ILE A 3 30.04 29.91 24.22
CA ILE A 3 28.79 29.24 24.69
C ILE A 3 27.62 29.23 23.68
N LEU A 4 27.55 30.09 22.66
CA LEU A 4 26.40 30.03 21.72
C LEU A 4 26.45 28.91 20.65
N VAL A 5 27.61 28.28 20.42
CA VAL A 5 27.79 27.29 19.31
C VAL A 5 27.47 25.85 19.76
N GLU A 6 27.56 25.57 21.06
CA GLU A 6 27.36 24.22 21.60
C GLU A 6 25.86 23.91 21.77
N ASP A 7 25.08 24.91 22.16
CA ASP A 7 23.61 24.81 22.31
C ASP A 7 22.91 24.58 20.96
N THR A 8 23.32 25.30 19.90
CA THR A 8 22.71 25.16 18.57
C THR A 8 22.97 23.79 17.95
N LYS A 9 24.16 23.23 18.18
CA LYS A 9 24.52 21.89 17.70
C LYS A 9 23.67 20.79 18.35
N TYR A 10 23.42 20.92 19.66
CA TYR A 10 22.60 19.97 20.41
C TYR A 10 21.14 20.01 19.91
N ASP A 11 20.61 21.20 19.67
CA ASP A 11 19.27 21.40 19.12
C ASP A 11 19.12 20.85 17.70
N ASP A 12 20.13 21.05 16.84
CA ASP A 12 20.16 20.52 15.47
C ASP A 12 20.21 18.99 15.43
N LEU A 13 20.98 18.40 16.34
CA LEU A 13 21.07 16.95 16.48
C LEU A 13 19.75 16.35 16.96
N ASN A 14 19.13 16.96 17.98
CA ASN A 14 17.81 16.55 18.49
C ASN A 14 16.72 16.68 17.43
N TYR A 15 16.77 17.74 16.63
CA TYR A 15 15.89 17.91 15.47
C TYR A 15 16.10 16.77 14.47
N CYS A 16 17.34 16.44 14.10
CA CYS A 16 17.61 15.35 13.14
C CYS A 16 17.14 13.99 13.66
N TYR A 17 17.32 13.69 14.95
CA TYR A 17 16.78 12.47 15.56
C TYR A 17 15.25 12.44 15.52
N SER A 18 14.61 13.56 15.85
CA SER A 18 13.14 13.66 15.81
C SER A 18 12.58 13.46 14.39
N VAL A 19 13.27 14.01 13.38
CA VAL A 19 12.94 13.78 11.96
C VAL A 19 13.14 12.30 11.61
N LEU A 20 14.27 11.70 12.00
CA LEU A 20 14.57 10.30 11.71
C LEU A 20 13.52 9.35 12.29
N ASP A 21 13.12 9.57 13.54
CA ASP A 21 12.11 8.75 14.21
C ASP A 21 10.73 8.90 13.56
N ALA A 22 10.37 10.13 13.15
CA ALA A 22 9.14 10.37 12.39
C ALA A 22 9.16 9.67 11.01
N LEU A 23 10.29 9.69 10.30
CA LEU A 23 10.46 9.00 9.02
C LEU A 23 10.39 7.47 9.17
N LYS A 24 11.01 6.90 10.21
CA LYS A 24 10.90 5.46 10.52
C LYS A 24 9.46 5.06 10.88
N ALA A 25 8.76 5.88 11.65
CA ALA A 25 7.36 5.64 11.97
C ALA A 25 6.47 5.69 10.72
N LEU A 26 6.78 6.58 9.76
CA LEU A 26 6.10 6.63 8.46
C LEU A 26 6.37 5.38 7.63
N GLU A 27 7.62 4.91 7.57
CA GLU A 27 8.00 3.67 6.86
C GLU A 27 7.34 2.43 7.45
N GLU A 28 7.29 2.32 8.77
CA GLU A 28 6.59 1.24 9.45
C GLU A 28 5.09 1.27 9.11
N ASN A 29 4.48 2.45 9.08
CA ASN A 29 3.07 2.61 8.75
C ASN A 29 2.79 2.30 7.27
N HIS A 30 3.68 2.70 6.37
CA HIS A 30 3.63 2.36 4.95
C HIS A 30 3.71 0.85 4.73
N THR A 31 4.66 0.19 5.38
CA THR A 31 4.83 -1.26 5.34
C THR A 31 3.60 -1.98 5.88
N LYS A 32 2.99 -1.48 6.97
CA LYS A 32 1.72 -1.99 7.48
C LYS A 32 0.60 -1.87 6.45
N ARG A 33 0.49 -0.72 5.76
CA ARG A 33 -0.49 -0.53 4.68
C ARG A 33 -0.27 -1.51 3.54
N GLU A 34 0.97 -1.68 3.11
CA GLU A 34 1.31 -2.57 2.00
C GLU A 34 1.03 -4.03 2.34
N ASN A 35 1.43 -4.48 3.53
CA ASN A 35 1.13 -5.82 4.03
C ASN A 35 -0.37 -6.08 4.10
N LEU A 36 -1.15 -5.11 4.61
CA LEU A 36 -2.60 -5.20 4.66
C LEU A 36 -3.19 -5.32 3.25
N ASN A 37 -2.76 -4.47 2.31
CA ASN A 37 -3.20 -4.53 0.92
C ASN A 37 -2.84 -5.87 0.25
N GLN A 38 -1.65 -6.38 0.47
CA GLN A 38 -1.24 -7.70 -0.04
C GLN A 38 -2.09 -8.82 0.56
N MET A 39 -2.39 -8.77 1.86
CA MET A 39 -3.26 -9.73 2.53
C MET A 39 -4.68 -9.69 1.96
N ILE A 40 -5.25 -8.49 1.76
CA ILE A 40 -6.55 -8.28 1.13
C ILE A 40 -6.55 -8.90 -0.27
N GLN A 41 -5.54 -8.59 -1.10
CA GLN A 41 -5.42 -9.15 -2.44
C GLN A 41 -5.32 -10.68 -2.45
N LYS A 42 -4.55 -11.27 -1.54
CA LYS A 42 -4.43 -12.74 -1.42
C LYS A 42 -5.77 -13.36 -1.03
N ARG A 43 -6.47 -12.79 -0.05
CA ARG A 43 -7.80 -13.27 0.39
C ARG A 43 -8.86 -13.11 -0.69
N THR A 44 -8.90 -11.97 -1.38
CA THR A 44 -9.87 -11.74 -2.47
C THR A 44 -9.61 -12.64 -3.66
N LYS A 45 -8.33 -12.85 -4.04
CA LYS A 45 -7.95 -13.84 -5.06
C LYS A 45 -8.37 -15.25 -4.66
N TYR A 46 -8.16 -15.65 -3.40
CA TYR A 46 -8.61 -16.95 -2.91
C TYR A 46 -10.14 -17.10 -2.99
N LYS A 47 -10.90 -16.11 -2.48
CA LYS A 47 -12.37 -16.10 -2.56
C LYS A 47 -12.87 -16.12 -4.02
N ALA A 48 -12.24 -15.37 -4.91
CA ALA A 48 -12.58 -15.33 -6.33
C ALA A 48 -12.29 -16.67 -7.03
N ASN A 49 -11.14 -17.30 -6.73
CA ASN A 49 -10.78 -18.62 -7.24
C ASN A 49 -11.71 -19.71 -6.70
N PHE A 50 -12.08 -19.65 -5.41
CA PHE A 50 -13.06 -20.55 -4.83
C PHE A 50 -14.43 -20.40 -5.51
N GLY A 51 -14.86 -19.16 -5.79
CA GLY A 51 -16.08 -18.90 -6.56
C GLY A 51 -16.06 -19.52 -7.96
N LYS A 52 -14.92 -19.39 -8.68
CA LYS A 52 -14.71 -20.03 -10.00
C LYS A 52 -14.75 -21.56 -9.94
N LEU A 53 -14.16 -22.14 -8.89
CA LEU A 53 -14.09 -23.60 -8.71
C LEU A 53 -15.46 -24.16 -8.30
N SER A 54 -16.16 -23.46 -7.40
CA SER A 54 -17.54 -23.76 -7.03
C SER A 54 -18.46 -23.69 -8.25
N SER A 55 -18.37 -22.62 -9.06
CA SER A 55 -19.16 -22.54 -10.29
C SER A 55 -18.85 -23.69 -11.24
N LEU A 56 -17.58 -24.07 -11.43
CA LEU A 56 -17.20 -25.17 -12.33
C LEU A 56 -17.77 -26.54 -11.92
N LEU A 57 -17.84 -26.81 -10.60
CA LEU A 57 -18.33 -28.09 -10.08
C LEU A 57 -19.86 -28.17 -9.96
N LEU A 58 -20.55 -27.04 -9.82
CA LEU A 58 -21.99 -27.01 -9.57
C LEU A 58 -22.81 -27.45 -10.80
N ILE A 59 -22.36 -27.16 -12.02
CA ILE A 59 -23.09 -27.55 -13.26
C ILE A 59 -23.09 -29.04 -13.52
N PRO A 60 -21.94 -29.77 -13.51
CA PRO A 60 -22.00 -31.21 -13.71
C PRO A 60 -22.85 -31.87 -12.62
N LEU A 61 -22.87 -31.33 -11.41
CA LEU A 61 -23.75 -31.79 -10.34
C LEU A 61 -25.25 -31.57 -10.68
N ILE A 62 -25.61 -30.37 -11.14
CA ILE A 62 -26.98 -30.03 -11.57
C ILE A 62 -27.39 -30.89 -12.78
N MET A 63 -26.54 -31.06 -13.78
CA MET A 63 -26.82 -31.88 -14.96
C MET A 63 -27.04 -33.35 -14.60
N VAL A 64 -26.22 -33.92 -13.72
CA VAL A 64 -26.43 -35.29 -13.24
C VAL A 64 -27.75 -35.37 -12.47
N PHE A 65 -28.05 -34.38 -11.64
CA PHE A 65 -29.31 -34.32 -10.91
C PHE A 65 -30.53 -34.23 -11.84
N THR A 66 -30.48 -33.40 -12.89
CA THR A 66 -31.58 -33.28 -13.85
C THR A 66 -31.79 -34.55 -14.66
N ILE A 67 -30.72 -35.24 -15.06
CA ILE A 67 -30.80 -36.56 -15.73
C ILE A 67 -31.42 -37.62 -14.81
N LEU A 68 -31.03 -37.65 -13.54
CA LEU A 68 -31.60 -38.58 -12.55
C LEU A 68 -33.08 -38.30 -12.31
N PHE A 69 -33.44 -37.02 -12.15
CA PHE A 69 -34.82 -36.59 -11.88
C PHE A 69 -35.74 -36.79 -13.10
N SER A 70 -35.24 -36.53 -14.31
CA SER A 70 -36.00 -36.73 -15.55
C SER A 70 -36.35 -38.19 -15.79
N ARG A 71 -35.47 -39.11 -15.37
CA ARG A 71 -35.72 -40.56 -15.43
C ARG A 71 -36.79 -41.00 -14.43
N MET A 72 -36.84 -40.38 -13.24
CA MET A 72 -37.85 -40.67 -12.23
C MET A 72 -39.26 -40.20 -12.65
N TRP A 73 -39.36 -39.10 -13.39
CA TRP A 73 -40.63 -38.52 -13.82
C TRP A 73 -41.03 -38.85 -15.27
N SER A 74 -40.30 -39.73 -15.94
CA SER A 74 -40.57 -40.13 -17.33
C SER A 74 -40.70 -38.94 -18.30
N VAL A 75 -39.86 -37.92 -18.10
CA VAL A 75 -39.89 -36.71 -18.94
C VAL A 75 -39.52 -37.08 -20.38
N PRO A 76 -40.28 -36.61 -21.40
CA PRO A 76 -39.94 -36.85 -22.80
C PRO A 76 -38.52 -36.39 -23.15
N THR A 77 -37.80 -37.19 -23.95
CA THR A 77 -36.40 -36.92 -24.33
C THR A 77 -36.20 -35.57 -25.01
N ILE A 78 -37.15 -35.13 -25.84
CA ILE A 78 -37.12 -33.82 -26.50
C ILE A 78 -37.15 -32.68 -25.47
N LEU A 79 -37.99 -32.79 -24.43
CA LEU A 79 -38.05 -31.81 -23.35
C LEU A 79 -36.76 -31.81 -22.52
N LEU A 80 -36.16 -32.98 -22.27
CA LEU A 80 -34.87 -33.10 -21.58
C LEU A 80 -33.74 -32.37 -22.35
N ILE A 81 -33.68 -32.56 -23.67
CA ILE A 81 -32.67 -31.89 -24.52
C ILE A 81 -32.84 -30.38 -24.47
N ILE A 82 -34.07 -29.86 -24.56
CA ILE A 82 -34.36 -28.43 -24.46
C ILE A 82 -33.92 -27.90 -23.09
N LEU A 83 -34.21 -28.62 -22.01
CA LEU A 83 -33.85 -28.22 -20.65
C LEU A 83 -32.33 -28.13 -20.46
N LEU A 84 -31.59 -29.13 -20.94
CA LEU A 84 -30.13 -29.15 -20.90
C LEU A 84 -29.49 -28.01 -21.71
N LEU A 85 -30.08 -27.66 -22.87
CA LEU A 85 -29.62 -26.53 -23.68
C LEU A 85 -29.82 -25.20 -22.93
N ILE A 86 -30.97 -25.03 -22.27
CA ILE A 86 -31.25 -23.83 -21.46
C ILE A 86 -30.27 -23.75 -20.27
N GLU A 87 -30.03 -24.85 -19.56
CA GLU A 87 -29.06 -24.90 -18.46
C GLU A 87 -27.65 -24.53 -18.91
N SER A 88 -27.21 -25.08 -20.05
CA SER A 88 -25.92 -24.74 -20.65
C SER A 88 -25.83 -23.26 -21.03
N LEU A 89 -26.91 -22.68 -21.59
CA LEU A 89 -26.94 -21.27 -21.97
C LEU A 89 -26.89 -20.35 -20.74
N VAL A 90 -27.69 -20.64 -19.71
CA VAL A 90 -27.68 -19.91 -18.43
C VAL A 90 -26.30 -19.98 -17.79
N TYR A 91 -25.63 -21.13 -17.85
CA TYR A 91 -24.29 -21.29 -17.33
C TYR A 91 -23.25 -20.41 -18.04
N ILE A 92 -23.23 -20.42 -19.38
CA ILE A 92 -22.28 -19.61 -20.17
C ILE A 92 -22.48 -18.13 -19.86
N LEU A 93 -23.74 -17.67 -19.79
CA LEU A 93 -24.07 -16.29 -19.41
C LEU A 93 -23.61 -15.98 -17.98
N GLY A 94 -23.83 -16.89 -17.03
CA GLY A 94 -23.37 -16.78 -15.65
C GLY A 94 -21.85 -16.66 -15.53
N MET A 95 -21.08 -17.43 -16.30
CA MET A 95 -19.61 -17.37 -16.33
C MET A 95 -19.10 -16.05 -16.89
N ILE A 96 -19.70 -15.56 -17.99
CA ILE A 96 -19.36 -14.26 -18.56
C ILE A 96 -19.67 -13.15 -17.56
N TRP A 97 -20.82 -13.23 -16.89
CA TRP A 97 -21.23 -12.25 -15.89
C TRP A 97 -20.31 -12.29 -14.65
N TRP A 98 -19.95 -13.47 -14.16
CA TRP A 98 -19.02 -13.65 -13.03
C TRP A 98 -17.62 -13.11 -13.34
N LYS A 99 -17.10 -13.37 -14.55
CA LYS A 99 -15.81 -12.85 -15.01
C LYS A 99 -15.79 -11.33 -15.08
N LYS A 100 -16.90 -10.70 -15.49
CA LYS A 100 -16.99 -9.24 -15.62
C LYS A 100 -17.30 -8.54 -14.29
N PHE A 101 -18.20 -9.07 -13.49
CA PHE A 101 -18.76 -8.38 -12.33
C PHE A 101 -18.51 -9.09 -10.99
N GLY A 102 -18.53 -10.42 -10.96
CA GLY A 102 -18.36 -11.20 -9.73
C GLY A 102 -16.99 -10.99 -9.08
N GLU A 103 -15.92 -11.03 -9.89
CA GLU A 103 -14.55 -10.81 -9.39
C GLU A 103 -14.37 -9.39 -8.81
N ALA A 104 -14.91 -8.38 -9.50
CA ALA A 104 -14.88 -6.99 -9.03
C ALA A 104 -15.67 -6.80 -7.73
N GLN A 105 -16.84 -7.42 -7.60
CA GLN A 105 -17.65 -7.34 -6.38
C GLN A 105 -16.96 -8.03 -5.19
N VAL A 106 -16.36 -9.21 -5.38
CA VAL A 106 -15.61 -9.91 -4.32
C VAL A 106 -14.42 -9.07 -3.84
N ILE A 107 -13.72 -8.40 -4.76
CA ILE A 107 -12.64 -7.48 -4.42
C ILE A 107 -13.18 -6.28 -3.63
N ALA A 108 -14.26 -5.65 -4.11
CA ALA A 108 -14.86 -4.49 -3.45
C ALA A 108 -15.39 -4.81 -2.04
N LEU A 109 -16.04 -5.97 -1.87
CA LEU A 109 -16.51 -6.45 -0.57
C LEU A 109 -15.33 -6.75 0.36
N GLY A 110 -14.27 -7.38 -0.16
CA GLY A 110 -13.04 -7.58 0.60
C GLY A 110 -12.43 -6.25 1.06
N GLN A 111 -12.36 -5.24 0.19
CA GLN A 111 -11.86 -3.92 0.57
C GLN A 111 -12.76 -3.22 1.60
N LYS A 112 -14.08 -3.43 1.54
CA LYS A 112 -15.03 -2.87 2.51
C LYS A 112 -14.82 -3.44 3.92
N GLU A 113 -14.51 -4.73 4.02
CA GLU A 113 -14.20 -5.42 5.28
C GLU A 113 -13.04 -4.75 6.04
N TYR A 114 -12.00 -4.34 5.31
CA TYR A 114 -10.79 -3.72 5.88
C TYR A 114 -10.76 -2.20 5.81
N ARG A 115 -11.88 -1.57 5.45
CA ARG A 115 -11.95 -0.11 5.26
C ARG A 115 -11.57 0.65 6.53
N GLN A 116 -12.02 0.17 7.70
CA GLN A 116 -11.72 0.83 8.98
C GLN A 116 -10.23 0.73 9.35
N GLU A 117 -9.59 -0.42 9.12
CA GLU A 117 -8.16 -0.59 9.38
C GLU A 117 -7.31 0.28 8.44
N LEU A 118 -7.64 0.31 7.15
CA LEU A 118 -7.01 1.22 6.19
C LEU A 118 -7.18 2.67 6.61
N SER A 119 -8.37 3.09 7.02
CA SER A 119 -8.61 4.45 7.52
C SER A 119 -7.76 4.79 8.74
N ARG A 120 -7.61 3.87 9.71
CA ARG A 120 -6.75 4.08 10.89
C ARG A 120 -5.27 4.24 10.51
N ILE A 121 -4.79 3.43 9.57
CA ILE A 121 -3.43 3.55 9.04
C ILE A 121 -3.25 4.91 8.37
N ASP A 122 -4.23 5.36 7.59
CA ASP A 122 -4.14 6.64 6.88
C ASP A 122 -4.22 7.84 7.82
N GLU A 123 -5.06 7.77 8.85
CA GLU A 123 -5.10 8.77 9.93
C GLU A 123 -3.76 8.85 10.66
N LYS A 124 -3.13 7.70 10.96
CA LYS A 124 -1.78 7.67 11.54
C LYS A 124 -0.75 8.32 10.61
N SER A 125 -0.79 8.05 9.30
CA SER A 125 0.09 8.72 8.34
C SER A 125 -0.13 10.23 8.30
N MET A 126 -1.40 10.70 8.33
CA MET A 126 -1.71 12.13 8.41
C MET A 126 -1.14 12.76 9.68
N ASN A 127 -1.32 12.13 10.83
CA ASN A 127 -0.80 12.63 12.10
C ASN A 127 0.74 12.68 12.11
N LEU A 128 1.40 11.68 11.52
CA LEU A 128 2.86 11.67 11.38
C LEU A 128 3.37 12.73 10.41
N LEU A 129 2.72 12.93 9.27
CA LEU A 129 3.08 14.01 8.33
C LEU A 129 2.86 15.41 8.94
N ASN A 130 1.90 15.52 9.85
CA ASN A 130 1.62 16.74 10.62
C ASN A 130 2.43 16.82 11.94
N HIS A 131 3.43 15.96 12.13
CA HIS A 131 4.30 16.04 13.31
C HIS A 131 5.21 17.28 13.20
N PRO A 132 5.45 18.05 14.28
CA PRO A 132 6.19 19.32 14.24
C PRO A 132 7.50 19.32 13.42
N PRO A 133 8.44 18.37 13.59
CA PRO A 133 9.68 18.31 12.81
C PRO A 133 9.48 18.08 11.30
N LEU A 134 8.29 17.63 10.86
CA LEU A 134 7.95 17.43 9.44
C LEU A 134 7.06 18.53 8.84
N ILE A 135 6.47 19.40 9.68
CA ILE A 135 5.74 20.60 9.24
C ILE A 135 6.71 21.76 9.02
N SER A 136 7.52 22.06 10.05
CA SER A 136 8.50 23.16 10.02
C SER A 136 9.85 22.64 9.55
N LEU A 137 9.93 22.33 8.25
CA LEU A 137 11.09 21.68 7.67
C LEU A 137 12.29 22.63 7.62
N ARG A 138 13.35 22.29 8.36
CA ARG A 138 14.69 22.91 8.23
C ARG A 138 15.55 22.22 7.17
N ILE A 139 15.16 21.01 6.76
CA ILE A 139 15.79 20.19 5.72
C ILE A 139 14.87 20.17 4.51
N ALA A 140 15.40 20.41 3.32
CA ALA A 140 14.61 20.37 2.08
C ALA A 140 14.01 18.97 1.81
N ASP A 141 12.79 18.90 1.25
CA ASP A 141 12.07 17.64 0.98
C ASP A 141 12.91 16.56 0.29
N LYS A 142 13.82 16.95 -0.61
CA LYS A 142 14.72 16.04 -1.36
C LYS A 142 15.71 15.28 -0.47
N TYR A 143 15.94 15.73 0.76
CA TYR A 143 16.86 15.14 1.74
C TYR A 143 16.12 14.51 2.93
N LEU A 144 14.79 14.43 2.89
CA LEU A 144 13.97 13.77 3.91
C LEU A 144 13.83 12.27 3.62
N SER A 145 14.96 11.58 3.47
CA SER A 145 15.02 10.12 3.51
C SER A 145 15.72 9.64 4.78
N ILE A 146 15.42 8.42 5.22
CA ILE A 146 16.02 7.82 6.42
C ILE A 146 17.55 7.83 6.29
N ASP A 147 18.07 7.44 5.13
CA ASP A 147 19.51 7.43 4.86
C ASP A 147 20.13 8.83 4.91
N SER A 148 19.47 9.82 4.28
CA SER A 148 19.97 11.20 4.25
C SER A 148 20.05 11.80 5.65
N VAL A 149 18.98 11.64 6.44
CA VAL A 149 18.95 12.15 7.82
C VAL A 149 19.95 11.42 8.71
N THR A 150 20.15 10.11 8.49
CA THR A 150 21.20 9.34 9.17
C THR A 150 22.60 9.86 8.84
N GLN A 151 22.86 10.23 7.58
CA GLN A 151 24.12 10.86 7.19
C GLN A 151 24.31 12.24 7.84
N LEU A 152 23.26 13.08 7.88
CA LEU A 152 23.28 14.38 8.56
C LEU A 152 23.64 14.25 10.05
N ILE A 153 23.03 13.29 10.75
CA ILE A 153 23.38 12.93 12.13
C ILE A 153 24.87 12.56 12.21
N GLY A 154 25.36 11.75 11.27
CA GLY A 154 26.77 11.37 11.18
C GLY A 154 27.72 12.56 11.06
N TYR A 155 27.42 13.55 10.21
CA TYR A 155 28.26 14.76 10.07
C TYR A 155 28.27 15.60 11.35
N LEU A 156 27.11 15.77 12.00
CA LEU A 156 26.98 16.51 13.26
C LEU A 156 27.74 15.80 14.40
N GLN A 157 27.59 14.48 14.53
CA GLN A 157 28.22 13.71 15.61
C GLN A 157 29.75 13.62 15.48
N LYS A 158 30.26 13.36 14.27
CA LYS A 158 31.71 13.19 14.03
C LYS A 158 32.49 14.50 14.01
N ARG A 159 31.85 15.62 14.35
CA ARG A 159 32.40 17.00 14.31
C ARG A 159 32.84 17.44 12.90
N HIS A 160 32.26 16.87 11.85
CA HIS A 160 32.44 17.35 10.49
C HIS A 160 31.54 18.56 10.18
N ALA A 161 30.52 18.80 11.01
CA ALA A 161 29.68 19.99 10.98
C ALA A 161 29.37 20.49 12.41
N SER A 162 29.24 21.80 12.54
CA SER A 162 28.88 22.50 13.77
C SER A 162 27.40 22.83 13.86
N PHE A 163 26.73 22.99 12.71
CA PHE A 163 25.29 23.29 12.59
C PHE A 163 24.70 22.60 11.35
N LEU A 164 23.38 22.53 11.27
CA LEU A 164 22.64 21.76 10.28
C LEU A 164 22.94 22.17 8.83
N GLU A 165 23.05 23.47 8.55
CA GLU A 165 23.33 23.98 7.20
C GLU A 165 24.71 23.54 6.70
N GLU A 166 25.70 23.46 7.59
CA GLU A 166 27.03 22.93 7.27
C GLU A 166 26.97 21.42 6.99
N ALA A 167 26.19 20.67 7.78
CA ALA A 167 25.98 19.24 7.55
C ALA A 167 25.30 18.96 6.18
N ILE A 168 24.31 19.77 5.80
CA ILE A 168 23.65 19.70 4.50
C ILE A 168 24.66 19.99 3.38
N TYR A 169 25.48 21.03 3.53
CA TYR A 169 26.52 21.37 2.55
C TYR A 169 27.53 20.23 2.35
N MET A 170 28.03 19.64 3.43
CA MET A 170 28.95 18.50 3.38
C MET A 170 28.33 17.31 2.67
N MET A 171 27.08 16.97 3.00
CA MET A 171 26.35 15.92 2.32
C MET A 171 26.20 16.19 0.81
N GLU A 172 25.85 17.42 0.43
CA GLU A 172 25.75 17.81 -0.99
C GLU A 172 27.07 17.68 -1.74
N LEU A 173 28.19 18.01 -1.09
CA LEU A 173 29.52 17.86 -1.64
C LEU A 173 29.83 16.37 -1.89
N ASP A 174 29.55 15.51 -0.92
CA ASP A 174 29.77 14.07 -1.01
C ASP A 174 28.89 13.42 -2.09
N ILE A 175 27.64 13.86 -2.22
CA ILE A 175 26.73 13.42 -3.28
C ILE A 175 27.26 13.82 -4.67
N LYS A 176 27.84 15.01 -4.81
CA LYS A 176 28.42 15.49 -6.08
C LYS A 176 29.69 14.73 -6.45
N ASN A 177 30.48 14.33 -5.45
CA ASN A 177 31.78 13.69 -5.64
C ASN A 177 31.70 12.16 -5.73
N THR A 178 30.60 11.53 -5.29
CA THR A 178 30.37 10.09 -5.40
C THR A 178 29.51 9.74 -6.62
N LYS A 179 30.00 8.82 -7.47
CA LYS A 179 29.29 8.33 -8.68
C LYS A 179 27.91 7.69 -8.40
N TYR A 180 27.61 7.35 -7.14
CA TYR A 180 26.42 6.60 -6.73
C TYR A 180 25.38 7.45 -5.96
N GLY A 181 25.71 8.69 -5.56
CA GLY A 181 24.92 9.45 -4.57
C GLY A 181 23.59 10.02 -5.06
N LYS A 182 23.43 10.34 -6.36
CA LYS A 182 22.20 10.99 -6.86
C LYS A 182 20.99 10.07 -6.93
N LYS A 183 21.18 8.75 -7.09
CA LYS A 183 20.09 7.82 -7.33
C LYS A 183 19.36 7.41 -6.04
N SER A 184 20.08 7.27 -4.92
CA SER A 184 19.47 6.84 -3.65
C SER A 184 18.64 7.93 -2.95
N LEU A 185 18.89 9.21 -3.22
CA LEU A 185 18.18 10.33 -2.57
C LEU A 185 16.72 10.47 -3.02
N VAL A 186 16.41 10.03 -4.25
CA VAL A 186 15.11 10.27 -4.90
C VAL A 186 14.22 9.02 -4.89
N GLU A 187 14.80 7.82 -4.99
CA GLU A 187 14.02 6.58 -5.13
C GLU A 187 13.40 6.10 -3.79
N ASP A 188 14.01 6.40 -2.65
CA ASP A 188 13.60 5.92 -1.31
C ASP A 188 13.06 7.00 -0.36
N ASN A 189 12.50 8.08 -0.91
CA ASN A 189 11.87 9.11 -0.08
C ASN A 189 10.45 8.70 0.35
N ILE A 190 10.36 8.00 1.49
CA ILE A 190 9.08 7.59 2.07
C ILE A 190 8.16 8.78 2.38
N PHE A 191 8.73 9.92 2.81
CA PHE A 191 7.98 11.12 3.11
C PHE A 191 7.23 11.65 1.88
N GLN A 192 7.89 11.73 0.72
CA GLN A 192 7.25 12.14 -0.53
C GLN A 192 6.20 11.13 -1.01
N LYS A 193 6.47 9.82 -0.88
CA LYS A 193 5.52 8.76 -1.23
C LYS A 193 4.23 8.89 -0.40
N GLU A 194 4.34 9.04 0.92
CA GLU A 194 3.20 9.19 1.83
C GLU A 194 2.45 10.51 1.60
N LYS A 195 3.17 11.63 1.47
CA LYS A 195 2.58 12.95 1.19
C LYS A 195 1.73 12.91 -0.09
N LYS A 196 2.26 12.36 -1.18
CA LYS A 196 1.54 12.20 -2.46
C LYS A 196 0.32 11.29 -2.33
N TYR A 197 0.44 10.20 -1.58
CA TYR A 197 -0.66 9.27 -1.36
C TYR A 197 -1.84 9.93 -0.63
N ILE A 198 -1.55 10.61 0.48
CA ILE A 198 -2.57 11.28 1.31
C ILE A 198 -3.23 12.43 0.54
N THR A 199 -2.47 13.29 -0.15
CA THR A 199 -3.03 14.40 -0.95
C THR A 199 -3.98 13.88 -2.02
N LYS A 200 -3.57 12.86 -2.79
CA LYS A 200 -4.42 12.25 -3.82
C LYS A 200 -5.69 11.62 -3.24
N LYS A 201 -5.63 11.12 -2.00
CA LYS A 201 -6.80 10.55 -1.32
C LYS A 201 -7.77 11.65 -0.87
N GLN A 202 -7.25 12.77 -0.37
CA GLN A 202 -8.05 13.94 0.03
C GLN A 202 -8.76 14.58 -1.18
N GLU A 203 -8.11 14.67 -2.34
CA GLU A 203 -8.73 15.17 -3.59
C GLU A 203 -9.87 14.30 -4.13
N LYS A 204 -9.94 13.03 -3.71
CA LYS A 204 -10.93 12.05 -4.18
C LYS A 204 -12.08 11.82 -3.19
N SER A 205 -11.98 12.37 -1.99
CA SER A 205 -12.96 12.18 -0.91
C SER A 205 -13.93 13.35 -0.82
#